data_AF-A0A533VGE3-F1
#
_entry.id   AF-A0A533VGE3-F1
#
_cell.length_a   1.000
_cell.length_b   1.000
_cell.length_c   1.000
_cell.angle_alpha   90.00
_cell.angle_beta   90.00
_cell.angle_gamma   90.00
#
_symmetry.space_group_name_H-M   'P 1'
#
loop_
_entity.id
_entity.type
_entity.pdbx_description
1 polymer ?
#
loop_
_entity_poly.entity_id
_entity_poly.type
_entity_poly.pdbx_seq_one_letter_code
_entity_poly.pdbx_strand_id
1 'polypeptide(L)'
;MRSNGSARVDFVQKFIDFYHRYENLNLKITFFLISLQILHLYWLTTDVVLQKIFGQSFFIVPKNLLPIFVVIDYIEIPALVSGIIYYAYSVRRNKAAAKSYLFLGMLAVQVIHIFWITDDVVYSSFFETSFVQLPYVLSWIAILIDYLELPVMADLFYKVIRNKSR
;
A
#
# COMPACT_ATOMS: atom_id res chain seq x y z
N MET A 1 26.62 -45.91 -0.12
CA MET A 1 26.79 -45.03 -1.30
C MET A 1 25.51 -44.26 -1.53
N ARG A 2 25.59 -42.92 -1.45
CA ARG A 2 24.62 -41.87 -1.83
C ARG A 2 23.12 -42.16 -1.58
N SER A 3 22.60 -41.58 -0.49
CA SER A 3 21.17 -41.30 -0.38
C SER A 3 20.78 -40.30 -1.46
N ASN A 4 19.91 -40.70 -2.37
CA ASN A 4 19.16 -39.78 -3.22
C ASN A 4 18.18 -38.99 -2.33
N GLY A 5 18.68 -37.89 -1.75
CA GLY A 5 17.83 -36.88 -1.14
C GLY A 5 17.01 -36.25 -2.27
N SER A 6 15.69 -36.43 -2.23
CA SER A 6 14.77 -35.84 -3.19
C SER A 6 15.09 -34.36 -3.35
N ALA A 7 15.43 -33.92 -4.57
CA ALA A 7 15.49 -32.52 -4.91
C ALA A 7 14.06 -31.95 -4.84
N ARG A 8 13.58 -31.65 -3.63
CA ARG A 8 12.54 -30.66 -3.46
C ARG A 8 13.16 -29.38 -3.96
N VAL A 9 12.76 -29.00 -5.16
CA VAL A 9 12.93 -27.63 -5.61
C VAL A 9 12.17 -26.78 -4.61
N ASP A 10 12.88 -26.21 -3.64
CA ASP A 10 12.26 -25.30 -2.69
C ASP A 10 11.81 -24.06 -3.46
N PHE A 11 10.52 -24.01 -3.76
CA PHE A 11 9.86 -22.92 -4.48
C PHE A 11 10.19 -21.56 -3.85
N VAL A 12 10.31 -21.55 -2.52
CA VAL A 12 10.76 -20.41 -1.72
C VAL A 12 12.17 -19.94 -2.13
N GLN A 13 13.11 -20.87 -2.31
CA GLN A 13 14.47 -20.53 -2.71
C GLN A 13 14.52 -19.98 -4.14
N LYS A 14 13.79 -20.60 -5.08
CA LYS A 14 13.63 -20.06 -6.43
C LYS A 14 13.04 -18.65 -6.46
N PHE A 15 12.03 -18.40 -5.63
CA PHE A 15 11.43 -17.07 -5.52
C PHE A 15 12.42 -16.05 -4.95
N ILE A 16 13.17 -16.42 -3.91
CA ILE A 16 14.23 -15.59 -3.32
C ILE A 16 15.30 -15.25 -4.37
N ASP A 17 15.76 -16.24 -5.14
CA ASP A 17 16.80 -16.05 -6.16
C ASP A 17 16.30 -15.14 -7.29
N PHE A 18 15.04 -15.31 -7.71
CA PHE A 18 14.38 -14.42 -8.67
C PHE A 18 14.28 -13.00 -8.12
N TYR A 19 13.79 -12.84 -6.89
CA TYR A 19 13.63 -11.54 -6.25
C TYR A 19 14.96 -10.83 -6.09
N HIS A 20 16.02 -11.57 -5.77
CA HIS A 20 17.38 -11.02 -5.68
C HIS A 20 17.90 -10.56 -7.04
N ARG A 21 17.72 -11.38 -8.09
CA ARG A 21 18.14 -11.04 -9.46
C ARG A 21 17.51 -9.73 -9.94
N TYR A 22 16.26 -9.48 -9.56
CA TYR A 22 15.50 -8.30 -9.96
C TYR A 22 15.28 -7.31 -8.81
N GLU A 23 16.11 -7.31 -7.76
CA GLU A 23 15.92 -6.48 -6.55
C GLU A 23 15.76 -4.99 -6.89
N ASN A 24 16.59 -4.47 -7.80
CA ASN A 24 16.53 -3.07 -8.23
C ASN A 24 15.28 -2.75 -9.06
N LEU A 25 14.82 -3.69 -9.88
CA LEU A 25 13.61 -3.51 -10.69
C LEU A 25 12.37 -3.57 -9.79
N ASN A 26 12.31 -4.56 -8.89
CA ASN A 26 11.25 -4.72 -7.90
C ASN A 26 11.14 -3.46 -7.03
N LEU A 27 12.26 -2.94 -6.51
CA LEU A 27 12.29 -1.69 -5.75
C LEU A 27 11.68 -0.51 -6.53
N LYS A 28 12.02 -0.35 -7.82
CA LYS A 28 11.47 0.72 -8.66
C LYS A 28 9.98 0.54 -8.92
N ILE A 29 9.54 -0.68 -9.17
CA ILE A 29 8.12 -1.00 -9.36
C ILE A 29 7.35 -0.72 -8.08
N THR A 30 7.81 -1.20 -6.92
CA THR A 30 7.19 -0.92 -5.62
C THR A 30 7.11 0.58 -5.36
N PHE A 31 8.21 1.31 -5.60
CA PHE A 31 8.22 2.76 -5.45
C PHE A 31 7.22 3.45 -6.37
N PHE A 32 7.16 3.07 -7.65
CA PHE A 32 6.20 3.65 -8.59
C PHE A 32 4.75 3.39 -8.16
N LEU A 33 4.42 2.14 -7.79
CA LEU A 33 3.08 1.76 -7.34
C LEU A 33 2.67 2.51 -6.07
N ILE A 34 3.54 2.56 -5.06
CA ILE A 34 3.26 3.32 -3.83
C ILE A 34 3.21 4.83 -4.11
N SER A 35 3.99 5.37 -5.05
CA SER A 35 3.92 6.81 -5.37
C SER A 35 2.60 7.23 -6.01
N LEU A 36 1.87 6.31 -6.66
CA LEU A 36 0.53 6.60 -7.17
C LEU A 36 -0.44 6.97 -6.04
N GLN A 37 -0.17 6.52 -4.82
CA GLN A 37 -0.96 6.86 -3.63
C GLN A 37 -0.92 8.35 -3.29
N ILE A 38 0.06 9.12 -3.78
CA ILE A 38 0.05 10.58 -3.66
C ILE A 38 -1.23 11.17 -4.29
N LEU A 39 -1.68 10.61 -5.42
CA LEU A 39 -2.89 11.07 -6.09
C LEU A 39 -4.14 10.74 -5.27
N HIS A 40 -4.17 9.55 -4.67
CA HIS A 40 -5.22 9.15 -3.73
C HIS A 40 -5.25 10.11 -2.52
N LEU A 41 -4.12 10.30 -1.84
CA LEU A 41 -3.97 11.22 -0.71
C LEU A 41 -4.36 12.65 -1.06
N TYR A 42 -4.03 13.13 -2.28
CA TYR A 42 -4.44 14.44 -2.75
C TYR A 42 -5.96 14.56 -2.87
N TRP A 43 -6.61 13.56 -3.48
CA TRP A 43 -8.07 13.52 -3.59
C TRP A 43 -8.73 13.44 -2.21
N LEU A 44 -8.28 12.52 -1.35
CA LEU A 44 -8.74 12.38 0.04
C LEU A 44 -8.61 13.69 0.81
N THR A 45 -7.49 14.40 0.66
CA THR A 45 -7.29 15.69 1.34
C THR A 45 -8.28 16.73 0.82
N THR A 46 -8.35 16.91 -0.51
CA THR A 46 -9.04 18.06 -1.13
C THR A 46 -10.55 17.92 -1.18
N ASP A 47 -11.03 16.68 -1.30
CA ASP A 47 -12.45 16.37 -1.31
C ASP A 47 -12.90 15.98 0.10
N VAL A 48 -12.47 14.84 0.62
CA VAL A 48 -13.01 14.27 1.86
C VAL A 48 -12.63 15.08 3.12
N VAL A 49 -11.35 15.36 3.33
CA VAL A 49 -10.87 16.04 4.54
C VAL A 49 -11.33 17.49 4.58
N LEU A 50 -11.13 18.24 3.50
CA LEU A 50 -11.53 19.65 3.46
C LEU A 50 -13.06 19.82 3.46
N GLN A 51 -13.82 18.93 2.82
CA GLN A 51 -15.28 18.96 2.94
C GLN A 51 -15.74 18.68 4.38
N LYS A 52 -15.09 17.76 5.11
CA LYS A 52 -15.39 17.50 6.53
C LYS A 52 -15.04 18.66 7.45
N ILE A 53 -14.02 19.47 7.14
CA ILE A 53 -13.55 20.58 7.99
C ILE A 53 -14.27 21.90 7.65
N PHE A 54 -14.40 22.22 6.36
CA PHE A 54 -14.89 23.52 5.89
C PHE A 54 -16.30 23.46 5.28
N GLY A 55 -16.86 22.27 5.11
CA GLY A 55 -18.17 22.08 4.46
C GLY A 55 -18.15 22.28 2.95
N GLN A 56 -16.98 22.47 2.34
CA GLN A 56 -16.79 22.66 0.90
C GLN A 56 -15.64 21.81 0.38
N SER A 57 -15.84 21.17 -0.77
CA SER A 57 -14.79 20.46 -1.49
C SER A 57 -13.92 21.49 -2.24
N PHE A 58 -12.60 21.43 -2.07
CA PHE A 58 -11.65 22.20 -2.88
C PHE A 58 -11.08 21.34 -4.02
N PHE A 59 -11.79 20.30 -4.41
CA PHE A 59 -11.41 19.45 -5.52
C PHE A 59 -11.60 20.22 -6.84
N ILE A 60 -10.48 20.68 -7.41
CA ILE A 60 -10.44 21.50 -8.63
C ILE A 60 -10.56 20.63 -9.90
N VAL A 61 -10.45 19.30 -9.77
CA VAL A 61 -10.38 18.38 -10.91
C VAL A 61 -11.78 18.12 -11.50
N PRO A 62 -11.94 18.16 -12.84
CA PRO A 62 -13.22 17.90 -13.50
C PRO A 62 -13.81 16.53 -13.15
N LYS A 63 -15.14 16.47 -12.95
CA LYS A 63 -15.88 15.23 -12.62
C LYS A 63 -15.64 14.09 -13.62
N ASN A 64 -15.32 14.41 -14.88
CA ASN A 64 -15.03 13.43 -15.93
C ASN A 64 -13.73 12.62 -15.68
N LEU A 65 -12.86 13.10 -14.79
CA LEU A 65 -11.60 12.43 -14.43
C LEU A 65 -11.73 11.59 -13.14
N LEU A 66 -12.88 11.62 -12.45
CA LEU A 66 -13.12 10.80 -11.25
C LEU A 66 -12.88 9.29 -11.47
N PRO A 67 -13.23 8.67 -12.61
CA PRO A 67 -12.95 7.26 -12.84
C PRO A 67 -11.46 6.90 -12.76
N ILE A 68 -10.56 7.85 -13.07
CA ILE A 68 -9.11 7.62 -12.99
C ILE A 68 -8.67 7.46 -11.53
N PHE A 69 -9.25 8.22 -10.61
CA PHE A 69 -8.94 8.11 -9.17
C PHE A 69 -9.40 6.76 -8.63
N VAL A 70 -10.59 6.30 -9.01
CA VAL A 70 -11.07 4.95 -8.63
C VAL A 70 -10.10 3.87 -9.12
N VAL A 71 -9.60 3.97 -10.35
CA VAL A 71 -8.61 3.02 -10.87
C VAL A 71 -7.28 3.10 -10.08
N ILE A 72 -6.84 4.29 -9.71
CA ILE A 72 -5.63 4.49 -8.89
C ILE A 72 -5.79 3.84 -7.52
N ASP A 73 -6.96 3.95 -6.89
CA ASP A 73 -7.26 3.29 -5.61
C ASP A 73 -7.18 1.77 -5.75
N TYR A 74 -7.67 1.18 -6.84
CA TYR A 74 -7.48 -0.25 -7.08
C TYR A 74 -6.01 -0.67 -7.29
N ILE A 75 -5.11 0.27 -7.65
CA ILE A 75 -3.66 0.03 -7.74
C ILE A 75 -3.00 0.01 -6.34
N GLU A 76 -3.70 0.44 -5.29
CA GLU A 76 -3.26 0.29 -3.90
C GLU A 76 -2.98 -1.17 -3.54
N ILE A 77 -3.85 -2.11 -3.94
CA ILE A 77 -3.67 -3.54 -3.66
C ILE A 77 -2.31 -4.05 -4.19
N PRO A 78 -1.97 -3.93 -5.49
CA PRO A 78 -0.65 -4.34 -5.97
C PRO A 78 0.49 -3.51 -5.37
N ALA A 79 0.27 -2.25 -4.98
CA ALA A 79 1.27 -1.44 -4.28
C ALA A 79 1.62 -2.03 -2.90
N LEU A 80 0.61 -2.34 -2.09
CA LEU A 80 0.76 -2.95 -0.77
C LEU A 80 1.41 -4.33 -0.85
N VAL A 81 0.94 -5.18 -1.77
CA VAL A 81 1.52 -6.52 -1.99
C VAL A 81 3.01 -6.39 -2.34
N SER A 82 3.36 -5.47 -3.24
CA SER A 82 4.75 -5.22 -3.63
C SER A 82 5.59 -4.73 -2.46
N GLY A 83 5.06 -3.80 -1.65
CA GLY A 83 5.71 -3.28 -0.45
C GLY A 83 5.96 -4.36 0.60
N ILE A 84 4.95 -5.19 0.89
CA ILE A 84 5.03 -6.29 1.86
C ILE A 84 6.11 -7.28 1.43
N ILE A 85 6.12 -7.69 0.16
CA ILE A 85 7.15 -8.60 -0.38
C ILE A 85 8.54 -7.98 -0.23
N TYR A 86 8.69 -6.70 -0.57
CA TYR A 86 9.97 -5.99 -0.47
C TYR A 86 10.49 -5.93 0.96
N TYR A 87 9.68 -5.49 1.92
CA TYR A 87 10.12 -5.38 3.31
C TYR A 87 10.25 -6.74 3.99
N ALA A 88 9.42 -7.74 3.66
CA ALA A 88 9.59 -9.11 4.13
C ALA A 88 10.92 -9.71 3.66
N TYR A 89 11.29 -9.48 2.40
CA TYR A 89 12.58 -9.86 1.86
C TYR A 89 13.73 -9.12 2.56
N SER A 90 13.56 -7.82 2.82
CA SER A 90 14.53 -6.97 3.53
C SER A 90 14.80 -7.45 4.96
N VAL A 91 13.75 -7.79 5.71
CA VAL A 91 13.82 -8.39 7.05
C VAL A 91 14.59 -9.71 7.02
N ARG A 92 14.25 -10.61 6.08
CA ARG A 92 14.94 -11.91 5.94
C ARG A 92 16.43 -11.75 5.68
N ARG A 93 16.84 -10.69 4.99
CA ARG A 93 18.24 -10.36 4.70
C ARG A 93 18.92 -9.55 5.80
N ASN A 94 18.23 -9.27 6.91
CA ASN A 94 18.69 -8.45 8.03
C ASN A 94 19.18 -7.05 7.62
N LYS A 95 18.69 -6.53 6.48
CA LYS A 95 18.99 -5.18 6.02
C LYS A 95 18.05 -4.22 6.76
N ALA A 96 18.56 -3.49 7.75
CA ALA A 96 17.80 -2.51 8.53
C ALA A 96 16.52 -3.07 9.21
N ALA A 97 16.65 -4.23 9.87
CA ALA A 97 15.54 -5.01 10.40
C ALA A 97 14.48 -4.21 11.18
N ALA A 98 14.88 -3.32 12.10
CA ALA A 98 13.94 -2.52 12.90
C ALA A 98 13.03 -1.62 12.03
N LYS A 99 13.60 -0.95 11.03
CA LYS A 99 12.82 -0.10 10.10
C LYS A 99 11.93 -0.96 9.20
N SER A 100 12.45 -2.08 8.71
CA SER A 100 11.68 -2.98 7.84
C SER A 100 10.50 -3.63 8.57
N TYR A 101 10.63 -3.95 9.87
CA TYR A 101 9.50 -4.40 10.70
C TYR A 101 8.46 -3.30 10.93
N LEU A 102 8.90 -2.07 11.18
CA LEU A 102 7.99 -0.92 11.33
C LEU A 102 7.18 -0.68 10.05
N PHE A 103 7.83 -0.70 8.88
CA PHE A 103 7.12 -0.52 7.60
C PHE A 103 6.24 -1.71 7.23
N LEU A 104 6.62 -2.94 7.58
CA LEU A 104 5.70 -4.09 7.47
C LEU A 104 4.47 -3.91 8.35
N GLY A 105 4.64 -3.39 9.57
CA GLY A 105 3.51 -3.05 10.45
C GLY A 105 2.60 -2.00 9.83
N MET A 106 3.17 -0.92 9.30
CA MET A 106 2.40 0.13 8.61
C MET A 106 1.61 -0.45 7.42
N LEU A 107 2.26 -1.23 6.56
CA LEU A 107 1.61 -1.88 5.41
C LEU A 107 0.53 -2.89 5.84
N ALA A 108 0.71 -3.59 6.95
CA ALA A 108 -0.30 -4.49 7.49
C ALA A 108 -1.55 -3.74 7.97
N VAL A 109 -1.37 -2.55 8.55
CA VAL A 109 -2.49 -1.67 8.92
C VAL A 109 -3.23 -1.17 7.66
N GLN A 110 -2.51 -0.87 6.57
CA GLN A 110 -3.15 -0.52 5.28
C GLN A 110 -4.03 -1.65 4.74
N VAL A 111 -3.56 -2.90 4.80
CA VAL A 111 -4.38 -4.05 4.36
C VAL A 111 -5.70 -4.11 5.12
N ILE A 112 -5.68 -3.86 6.43
CA ILE A 112 -6.90 -3.83 7.26
C ILE A 112 -7.81 -2.66 6.84
N HIS A 113 -7.23 -1.50 6.52
CA HIS A 113 -7.96 -0.34 6.05
C HIS A 113 -8.73 -0.61 4.74
N ILE A 114 -8.13 -1.30 3.76
CA ILE A 114 -8.83 -1.68 2.52
C ILE A 114 -10.11 -2.48 2.83
N PHE A 115 -10.01 -3.49 3.70
CA PHE A 115 -11.19 -4.29 4.07
C PHE A 115 -12.27 -3.45 4.75
N TRP A 116 -11.85 -2.45 5.54
CA TRP A 116 -12.77 -1.57 6.24
C TRP A 116 -13.63 -0.71 5.30
N ILE A 117 -13.02 -0.13 4.25
CA ILE A 117 -13.74 0.63 3.22
C ILE A 117 -14.62 -0.30 2.38
N THR A 118 -14.11 -1.49 2.05
CA THR A 118 -14.83 -2.45 1.21
C THR A 118 -16.10 -2.95 1.90
N ASP A 119 -16.06 -3.17 3.21
CA ASP A 119 -17.23 -3.56 4.00
C ASP A 119 -18.31 -2.47 3.97
N ASP A 120 -17.98 -1.19 4.18
CA ASP A 120 -18.98 -0.11 4.18
C ASP A 120 -19.69 0.04 2.82
N VAL A 121 -18.95 -0.12 1.72
CA VAL A 121 -19.51 -0.05 0.34
C VAL A 121 -20.34 -1.29 -0.01
N VAL A 122 -19.88 -2.50 0.36
CA VAL A 122 -20.60 -3.75 0.09
C VAL A 122 -21.88 -3.80 0.93
N TYR A 123 -21.84 -3.47 2.21
CA TYR A 123 -23.02 -3.51 3.06
C TYR A 123 -24.07 -2.48 2.62
N SER A 124 -23.67 -1.24 2.30
CA SER A 124 -24.61 -0.21 1.84
C SER A 124 -25.24 -0.49 0.47
N SER A 125 -24.54 -1.23 -0.40
CA SER A 125 -25.02 -1.55 -1.76
C SER A 125 -25.88 -2.82 -1.81
N PHE A 126 -25.67 -3.78 -0.91
CA PHE A 126 -26.39 -5.06 -0.90
C PHE A 126 -27.52 -5.12 0.14
N PHE A 127 -27.42 -4.34 1.20
CA PHE A 127 -28.43 -4.23 2.24
C PHE A 127 -28.78 -2.75 2.36
N GLU A 128 -29.92 -2.32 1.82
CA GLU A 128 -30.43 -0.92 1.88
C GLU A 128 -30.66 -0.38 3.32
N THR A 129 -30.05 -1.01 4.32
CA THR A 129 -30.00 -0.62 5.71
C THR A 129 -28.53 -0.54 6.14
N SER A 130 -28.04 0.69 6.34
CA SER A 130 -26.73 0.98 6.92
C SER A 130 -26.72 0.65 8.42
N PHE A 131 -26.59 -0.64 8.75
CA PHE A 131 -26.50 -1.09 10.16
C PHE A 131 -25.22 -0.60 10.85
N VAL A 132 -24.19 -0.26 10.07
CA VAL A 132 -22.92 0.27 10.55
C VAL A 132 -22.64 1.56 9.79
N GLN A 133 -23.32 2.66 10.15
CA GLN A 133 -22.78 3.97 9.82
C GLN A 133 -21.42 4.07 10.51
N LEU A 134 -20.34 4.08 9.74
CA LEU A 134 -19.01 4.23 10.30
C LEU A 134 -19.00 5.45 11.24
N PRO A 135 -18.80 5.26 12.55
CA PRO A 135 -18.74 6.36 13.50
C PRO A 135 -17.78 7.42 12.97
N TYR A 136 -18.15 8.69 13.11
CA TYR A 136 -17.36 9.82 12.62
C TYR A 136 -15.87 9.70 12.95
N VAL A 137 -15.55 9.20 14.15
CA VAL A 137 -14.19 8.91 14.64
C VAL A 137 -13.45 7.88 13.78
N LEU A 138 -14.13 6.81 13.37
CA LEU A 138 -13.55 5.74 12.55
C LEU A 138 -13.21 6.25 11.14
N SER A 139 -13.99 7.19 10.58
CA SER A 139 -13.64 7.83 9.30
C SER A 139 -12.33 8.64 9.37
N TRP A 140 -12.04 9.28 10.52
CA TRP A 140 -10.77 9.97 10.74
C TRP A 140 -9.60 9.02 10.95
N ILE A 141 -9.84 7.87 11.60
CA ILE A 141 -8.83 6.82 11.74
C ILE A 141 -8.48 6.24 10.38
N ALA A 142 -9.48 6.00 9.51
CA ALA A 142 -9.26 5.55 8.14
C ALA A 142 -8.36 6.53 7.38
N ILE A 143 -8.71 7.82 7.38
CA ILE A 143 -7.89 8.89 6.78
C ILE A 143 -6.47 8.88 7.35
N LEU A 144 -6.30 8.76 8.67
CA LEU A 144 -4.98 8.76 9.29
C LEU A 144 -4.15 7.56 8.84
N ILE A 145 -4.78 6.41 8.65
CA ILE A 145 -4.13 5.22 8.13
C ILE A 145 -3.59 5.50 6.72
N ASP A 146 -4.36 6.10 5.81
CA ASP A 146 -3.86 6.47 4.46
C ASP A 146 -2.57 7.32 4.52
N TYR A 147 -2.51 8.29 5.44
CA TYR A 147 -1.29 9.11 5.62
C TYR A 147 -0.07 8.34 6.14
N LEU A 148 -0.25 7.16 6.76
CA LEU A 148 0.86 6.28 7.18
C LEU A 148 1.62 5.66 6.00
N GLU A 149 1.13 5.80 4.77
CA GLU A 149 1.88 5.39 3.57
C GLU A 149 3.03 6.35 3.23
N LEU A 150 2.94 7.62 3.61
CA LEU A 150 3.96 8.63 3.30
C LEU A 150 5.36 8.27 3.84
N PRO A 151 5.53 7.80 5.09
CA PRO A 151 6.82 7.31 5.59
C PRO A 151 7.39 6.14 4.76
N VAL A 152 6.53 5.21 4.33
CA VAL A 152 6.93 4.05 3.51
C VAL A 152 7.43 4.53 2.15
N MET A 153 6.69 5.44 1.52
CA MET A 153 7.04 6.05 0.25
C MET A 153 8.37 6.80 0.32
N ALA A 154 8.60 7.57 1.38
CA ALA A 154 9.84 8.31 1.59
C ALA A 154 11.06 7.38 1.76
N ASP A 155 10.91 6.26 2.46
CA ASP A 155 11.98 5.26 2.60
C ASP A 155 12.31 4.59 1.25
N LEU A 156 11.29 4.21 0.47
CA LEU A 156 11.49 3.64 -0.87
C LEU A 156 12.15 4.65 -1.81
N PHE A 157 11.73 5.91 -1.78
CA PHE A 157 12.35 6.99 -2.56
C PHE A 157 13.83 7.14 -2.23
N TYR A 158 14.17 7.23 -0.94
CA TYR A 158 15.54 7.34 -0.47
C TYR A 158 16.38 6.14 -0.95
N LYS A 159 15.82 4.94 -0.88
CA LYS A 159 16.48 3.72 -1.37
C LYS A 159 16.69 3.75 -2.88
N VAL A 160 15.70 4.14 -3.68
CA VAL A 160 15.81 4.26 -5.14
C VAL A 160 16.92 5.25 -5.54
N ILE A 161 16.97 6.43 -4.89
CA ILE A 161 17.99 7.44 -5.17
C ILE A 161 19.38 6.95 -4.76
N ARG A 162 19.52 6.40 -3.55
CA ARG A 162 20.82 5.91 -3.06
C ARG A 162 21.36 4.77 -3.92
N ASN A 163 20.50 3.90 -4.42
CA ASN A 163 20.91 2.79 -5.29
C ASN A 163 21.37 3.25 -6.68
N LYS A 164 20.87 4.39 -7.17
CA LYS A 164 21.31 5.00 -8.44
C LYS A 164 22.71 5.63 -8.34
N SER A 165 23.17 5.90 -7.13
CA SER A 165 24.48 6.51 -6.84
C SER A 165 25.63 5.50 -6.67
N ARG A 166 25.36 4.19 -6.88
CA ARG A 166 26.36 3.11 -6.94
C ARG A 166 26.36 2.51 -8.34
#